data_AF-A0A1Y4IKV6-F1
#
_entry.id   AF-A0A1Y4IKV6-F1
#
_cell.length_a   1.000
_cell.length_b   1.000
_cell.length_c   1.000
_cell.angle_alpha   90.00
_cell.angle_beta   90.00
_cell.angle_gamma   90.00
#
_symmetry.space_group_name_H-M   'P 1'
#
loop_
_entity.id
_entity.type
_entity.pdbx_description
1 polymer ?
#
loop_
_entity_poly.entity_id
_entity_poly.type
_entity_poly.pdbx_seq_one_letter_code
_entity_poly.pdbx_strand_id
1 'polypeptide(L)' 'MKTDISTIKELERLFQKYEQEVLTAQNSGYLQPNTIRTYLLHSGNFVKWCKDEFEPGSKNK' A
#
# COMPACT_ATOMS: atom_id res chain seq x y z
N MET A 1 -15.88 -4.33 -7.04
CA MET A 1 -16.66 -3.45 -6.14
C MET A 1 -15.71 -3.06 -5.02
N LYS A 2 -15.76 -1.82 -4.54
CA LYS A 2 -15.13 -1.49 -3.24
C LYS A 2 -15.64 -2.51 -2.21
N THR A 3 -14.76 -2.98 -1.32
CA THR A 3 -15.01 -4.18 -0.53
C THR A 3 -15.70 -3.85 0.80
N ASP A 4 -16.15 -4.86 1.54
CA ASP A 4 -16.82 -4.67 2.83
C ASP A 4 -15.83 -4.26 3.95
N ILE A 5 -16.37 -3.75 5.06
CA ILE A 5 -15.58 -3.23 6.19
C ILE A 5 -14.65 -4.29 6.80
N SER A 6 -15.06 -5.57 6.84
CA SER A 6 -14.23 -6.64 7.40
C SER A 6 -13.03 -6.92 6.50
N THR A 7 -13.24 -6.93 5.18
CA THR A 7 -12.17 -7.07 4.21
C THR A 7 -11.25 -5.84 4.21
N ILE A 8 -11.78 -4.62 4.36
CA ILE A 8 -10.98 -3.39 4.49
C ILE A 8 -10.01 -3.50 5.67
N LYS A 9 -10.51 -3.88 6.86
CA LYS A 9 -9.67 -4.04 8.06
C LYS A 9 -8.55 -5.05 7.85
N GLU A 10 -8.86 -6.15 7.16
CA GLU A 10 -7.85 -7.17 6.86
C GLU A 10 -6.81 -6.66 5.85
N LEU A 11 -7.23 -5.93 4.81
CA LEU A 11 -6.31 -5.29 3.87
C LEU A 11 -5.40 -4.27 4.55
N GLU A 12 -5.93 -3.45 5.47
CA GLU A 12 -5.12 -2.49 6.24
C GLU A 12 -4.10 -3.22 7.13
N ARG A 13 -4.51 -4.29 7.82
CA ARG A 13 -3.62 -5.14 8.63
C ARG A 13 -2.51 -5.77 7.80
N LEU A 14 -2.85 -6.31 6.63
CA LEU A 14 -1.88 -6.92 5.70
C LEU A 14 -0.95 -5.85 5.10
N PHE A 15 -1.48 -4.67 4.77
CA PHE A 15 -0.69 -3.57 4.23
C PHE A 15 0.33 -3.05 5.25
N GLN A 16 -0.03 -2.95 6.54
CA GLN A 16 0.91 -2.62 7.60
C GLN A 16 2.06 -3.63 7.69
N LYS A 17 1.77 -4.93 7.59
CA LYS A 17 2.82 -5.97 7.57
C LYS A 17 3.72 -5.84 6.36
N TYR A 18 3.13 -5.66 5.19
CA TYR A 18 3.87 -5.46 3.95
C TYR A 18 4.78 -4.23 4.02
N GLU A 19 4.31 -3.11 4.59
CA GLU A 19 5.12 -1.91 4.80
C GLU A 19 6.36 -2.21 5.65
N GLN A 20 6.22 -2.98 6.74
CA GLN A 20 7.36 -3.37 7.57
C GLN A 20 8.36 -4.27 6.83
N GLU A 21 7.89 -5.21 6.01
CA GLU A 21 8.77 -6.06 5.19
C GLU A 21 9.58 -5.23 4.19
N VAL A 22 8.91 -4.29 3.53
CA VAL A 22 9.50 -3.35 2.57
C VAL A 22 10.55 -2.45 3.25
N LEU A 23 10.24 -1.89 4.42
CA LEU A 23 11.19 -1.06 5.19
C LEU A 23 12.38 -1.87 5.73
N THR A 24 12.16 -3.11 6.16
CA THR A 24 13.24 -4.01 6.58
C THR A 24 14.19 -4.32 5.41
N ALA A 25 13.63 -4.55 4.23
CA ALA A 25 14.39 -4.74 3.01
C ALA A 25 15.15 -3.47 2.57
N GLN A 26 14.62 -2.27 2.86
CA GLN A 26 15.36 -1.02 2.69
C GLN A 26 16.56 -0.93 3.66
N ASN A 27 16.33 -1.20 4.95
CA ASN A 27 17.35 -1.08 5.99
C ASN A 27 18.51 -2.06 5.81
N SER A 28 18.25 -3.23 5.20
CA SER A 28 19.29 -4.20 4.82
C SER A 28 20.05 -3.83 3.54
N GLY A 29 19.65 -2.76 2.84
CA GLY A 29 20.22 -2.36 1.55
C GLY A 29 19.76 -3.22 0.36
N TYR A 30 18.86 -4.19 0.58
CA TYR A 30 18.33 -5.05 -0.48
C TYR A 30 17.45 -4.27 -1.46
N LEU A 31 16.64 -3.33 -0.96
CA LEU A 31 15.79 -2.48 -1.80
C LEU A 31 16.27 -1.03 -1.82
N GLN A 32 16.35 -0.48 -3.04
CA GLN A 32 16.71 0.92 -3.27
C GLN A 32 15.56 1.86 -2.88
N PRO A 33 15.84 3.11 -2.44
CA PRO A 33 14.80 4.05 -2.01
C PRO A 33 13.68 4.30 -3.04
N ASN A 34 14.03 4.36 -4.33
CA ASN A 34 13.03 4.52 -5.40
C ASN A 34 12.12 3.28 -5.53
N THR A 35 12.64 2.08 -5.33
CA THR A 35 11.87 0.84 -5.36
C THR A 35 10.87 0.80 -4.21
N ILE A 36 11.30 1.17 -3.00
CA ILE A 36 10.44 1.30 -1.82
C ILE A 36 9.28 2.26 -2.09
N ARG A 37 9.61 3.45 -2.61
CA ARG A 37 8.60 4.47 -2.96
C ARG A 37 7.56 3.93 -3.92
N THR A 38 7.98 3.24 -4.97
CA THR A 38 7.09 2.63 -5.95
C THR A 38 6.20 1.56 -5.31
N TYR A 39 6.76 0.66 -4.51
CA TYR A 39 6.01 -0.41 -3.85
C TYR A 39 4.93 0.14 -2.93
N LEU A 40 5.31 1.02 -1.99
CA LEU A 40 4.39 1.59 -1.02
C LEU A 40 3.33 2.49 -1.67
N LEU A 41 3.68 3.24 -2.72
CA LEU A 41 2.73 4.05 -3.47
C LEU A 41 1.65 3.18 -4.12
N HIS A 42 2.03 2.13 -4.83
CA HIS A 42 1.06 1.31 -5.56
C HIS A 42 0.20 0.47 -4.64
N SER A 43 0.78 -0.17 -3.63
CA SER A 43 0.01 -0.93 -2.64
C SER A 43 -0.90 -0.01 -1.82
N GLY A 44 -0.42 1.17 -1.41
CA GLY A 44 -1.23 2.16 -0.68
C GLY A 44 -2.41 2.67 -1.52
N ASN A 45 -2.18 2.95 -2.81
CA ASN A 45 -3.25 3.33 -3.73
C ASN A 45 -4.28 2.21 -3.93
N PHE A 46 -3.84 0.95 -3.97
CA PHE A 46 -4.75 -0.19 -4.02
C PHE A 46 -5.63 -0.30 -2.77
N VAL A 47 -5.06 -0.13 -1.57
CA VAL A 47 -5.85 -0.13 -0.32
C VAL A 47 -6.86 1.03 -0.32
N LYS A 48 -6.43 2.24 -0.70
CA LYS A 48 -7.33 3.40 -0.83
C LYS A 48 -8.44 3.16 -1.86
N TRP A 49 -8.14 2.50 -2.97
CA TRP A 49 -9.15 2.13 -3.97
C TRP A 49 -10.21 1.19 -3.40
N CYS A 50 -9.78 0.20 -2.61
CA CYS A 50 -10.68 -0.71 -1.90
C CYS A 50 -11.60 0.01 -0.90
N LYS A 51 -11.16 1.16 -0.38
CA LYS A 51 -11.87 2.03 0.58
C LYS A 51 -12.74 3.12 -0.05
N ASP A 52 -12.78 3.22 -1.38
CA ASP A 52 -13.40 4.36 -2.07
C ASP A 52 -12.71 5.72 -1.82
N GLU A 53 -11.42 5.70 -1.51
CA GLU A 53 -10.61 6.91 -1.24
C GLU A 53 -9.67 7.25 -2.40
N PHE A 54 -9.65 6.43 -3.45
CA PHE A 54 -8.79 6.60 -4.62
C PHE A 54 -9.44 6.04 -5.89
N GLU A 55 -9.22 6.73 -7.02
CA GLU A 55 -9.62 6.30 -8.36
C GLU A 55 -8.38 6.23 -9.26
N PRO A 56 -8.16 5.13 -10.01
CA PRO A 56 -7.00 5.01 -10.89
C PRO A 56 -6.92 6.15 -11.90
N GLY A 57 -5.74 6.75 -12.04
CA GLY A 57 -5.53 7.92 -12.91
C GLY A 57 -5.84 9.26 -12.24
N SER A 58 -6.48 9.28 -11.07
CA SER A 58 -6.59 10.50 -10.26
C SER A 58 -5.24 10.88 -9.65
N LYS A 59 -4.99 12.19 -9.55
CA LYS A 59 -3.90 12.70 -8.71
C LYS A 59 -4.26 12.42 -7.24
N ASN A 60 -3.29 12.00 -6.43
CA ASN A 60 -3.46 12.00 -4.98
C ASN A 60 -3.86 13.43 -4.57
N LYS A 61 -5.07 13.59 -4.01
CA LYS A 61 -5.51 14.82 -3.38
C LYS A 61 -4.81 15.01 -2.05
#